data_AF-A0A662UCZ7-F1
#
_entry.id   AF-A0A662UCZ7-F1
#
_cell.length_a   1.000
_cell.length_b   1.000
_cell.length_c   1.000
_cell.angle_alpha   90.00
_cell.angle_beta   90.00
_cell.angle_gamma   90.00
#
_symmetry.space_group_name_H-M   'P 1'
#
loop_
_entity.id
_entity.type
_entity.pdbx_description
1 polymer ?
#
loop_
_entity_poly.entity_id
_entity_poly.type
_entity_poly.pdbx_seq_one_letter_code
_entity_poly.pdbx_strand_id
1 'polypeptide(L)' 'SPVVIEVKSGIADDSTLAQLLAYMSKIKEKEGRTPRGVIVAERFTKKLRHAVKLLSNVKLVRIAVRITIEKLEEI' A
#
# COMPACT_ATOMS: atom_id res chain seq x y z
N SER A 1 4.93 15.01 8.61
CA SER A 1 5.93 14.07 8.07
C SER A 1 5.45 13.53 6.73
N PRO A 2 6.34 13.36 5.72
CA PRO A 2 5.96 12.85 4.40
C PRO A 2 5.25 11.49 4.48
N VAL A 3 4.44 11.18 3.47
CA VAL A 3 3.74 9.90 3.33
C VAL A 3 4.12 9.30 1.99
N VAL A 4 4.57 8.04 2.01
CA VAL A 4 4.85 7.27 0.80
C VAL A 4 3.77 6.20 0.67
N ILE A 5 3.16 6.12 -0.52
CA ILE A 5 2.07 5.20 -0.81
C ILE A 5 2.52 4.27 -1.94
N GLU A 6 2.55 2.97 -1.66
CA GLU A 6 2.78 1.92 -2.65
C GLU A 6 1.44 1.26 -2.97
N VAL A 7 1.04 1.28 -4.25
CA VAL A 7 -0.27 0.75 -4.69
C VAL A 7 -0.04 -0.49 -5.56
N LYS A 8 -0.70 -1.60 -5.22
CA LYS A 8 -0.71 -2.84 -6.00
C LYS A 8 -2.13 -3.27 -6.34
N SER A 9 -2.34 -3.69 -7.59
CA SER A 9 -3.55 -4.42 -7.98
C SER A 9 -3.53 -5.82 -7.37
N GLY A 10 -4.68 -6.33 -6.93
CA GLY A 10 -4.77 -7.67 -6.36
C GLY A 10 -4.04 -7.84 -5.02
N ILE A 11 -2.98 -8.67 -5.00
CA ILE A 11 -2.31 -9.11 -3.77
C ILE A 11 -0.95 -8.43 -3.62
N ALA A 12 -0.73 -7.72 -2.52
CA ALA A 12 0.59 -7.26 -2.11
C ALA A 12 1.33 -8.32 -1.27
N ASP A 13 2.63 -8.47 -1.52
CA ASP A 13 3.55 -9.39 -0.87
C ASP A 13 4.77 -8.67 -0.27
N ASP A 14 5.78 -9.41 0.18
CA ASP A 14 6.99 -8.85 0.78
C ASP A 14 7.86 -8.03 -0.19
N SER A 15 7.75 -8.25 -1.50
CA SER A 15 8.41 -7.38 -2.49
C SER A 15 7.83 -5.97 -2.43
N THR A 16 6.53 -5.84 -2.18
CA THR A 16 5.84 -4.55 -2.05
C THR A 16 6.34 -3.76 -0.84
N LEU A 17 6.63 -4.46 0.27
CA LEU A 17 7.24 -3.83 1.45
C LEU A 17 8.67 -3.36 1.15
N ALA A 18 9.47 -4.15 0.44
CA ALA A 18 10.83 -3.76 0.06
C ALA A 18 10.83 -2.50 -0.83
N GLN A 19 9.92 -2.42 -1.80
CA GLN A 19 9.72 -1.25 -2.65
C GLN A 19 9.37 0.00 -1.83
N LEU A 20 8.37 -0.11 -0.95
CA LEU A 20 7.96 0.98 -0.06
C LEU A 20 9.15 1.46 0.81
N LEU A 21 9.90 0.56 1.41
CA LEU A 21 11.04 0.90 2.27
C LEU A 21 12.16 1.60 1.49
N ALA A 22 12.42 1.21 0.24
CA ALA A 22 13.40 1.87 -0.62
C ALA A 22 13.01 3.34 -0.88
N TYR A 23 11.74 3.59 -1.24
CA TYR A 23 11.23 4.94 -1.42
C TYR A 23 11.26 5.75 -0.13
N MET A 24 10.84 5.15 1.00
CA MET A 24 10.90 5.80 2.31
C MET A 24 12.31 6.20 2.72
N SER A 25 13.31 5.36 2.42
CA SER A 25 14.72 5.67 2.66
C SER A 25 15.15 6.92 1.88
N LYS A 26 14.80 6.99 0.59
CA LYS A 26 15.14 8.14 -0.26
C LYS A 26 14.46 9.43 0.19
N ILE A 27 13.20 9.35 0.62
CA ILE A 27 12.48 10.51 1.16
C ILE A 27 13.06 10.95 2.50
N LYS A 28 13.46 10.01 3.38
CA LYS A 28 14.12 10.35 4.64
C LYS A 28 15.45 11.08 4.41
N GLU A 29 16.25 10.61 3.44
CA GLU A 29 17.51 11.26 3.04
C GLU A 29 17.27 12.71 2.59
N LYS A 30 16.25 12.93 1.76
CA LYS A 30 15.92 14.25 1.21
C LYS A 30 15.34 15.22 2.25
N GLU A 31 14.44 14.74 3.09
CA GLU A 31 13.59 15.59 3.95
C GLU A 31 14.07 15.64 5.42
N GLY A 32 15.09 14.85 5.78
CA GLY A 32 15.60 14.74 7.15
C GLY A 32 14.60 14.16 8.16
N ARG A 33 13.44 13.69 7.71
CA ARG A 33 12.33 13.21 8.54
C ARG A 33 11.91 11.82 8.09
N THR A 34 11.72 10.92 9.04
CA THR A 34 11.23 9.56 8.74
C THR A 34 9.79 9.62 8.21
N PRO A 35 9.54 9.18 6.96
CA PRO A 35 8.20 9.17 6.40
C PRO A 35 7.30 8.10 7.04
N ARG A 36 6.00 8.22 6.82
CA ARG A 36 5.02 7.16 7.05
C ARG A 36 4.82 6.38 5.75
N GLY A 37 4.76 5.06 5.85
CA GLY A 37 4.51 4.18 4.72
C GLY A 37 3.07 3.67 4.69
N VAL A 38 2.48 3.58 3.50
CA VAL A 38 1.17 2.97 3.28
C VAL A 38 1.28 2.01 2.11
N ILE A 39 0.87 0.75 2.31
CA ILE A 39 0.66 -0.21 1.23
C ILE A 39 -0.84 -0.32 0.96
N VAL A 40 -1.25 -0.04 -0.26
CA VAL A 40 -2.64 -0.14 -0.72
C VAL A 40 -2.76 -1.33 -1.66
N ALA A 41 -3.62 -2.30 -1.31
CA ALA A 41 -3.91 -3.47 -2.15
C ALA A 41 -5.27 -4.07 -1.81
N GLU A 42 -5.83 -4.93 -2.68
CA GLU A 42 -7.09 -5.62 -2.38
C GLU A 42 -6.90 -6.69 -1.29
N ARG A 43 -5.74 -7.33 -1.31
CA ARG A 43 -5.35 -8.42 -0.41
C ARG A 43 -3.87 -8.34 -0.06
N PHE A 44 -3.50 -8.99 1.03
CA PHE A 44 -2.12 -9.03 1.54
C PHE A 44 -1.74 -10.46 1.90
N THR A 45 -0.54 -10.89 1.53
CA THR A 45 -0.03 -12.20 1.95
C THR A 45 0.11 -12.27 3.48
N LYS A 46 0.02 -13.48 4.04
CA LYS A 46 0.22 -13.68 5.49
C LYS A 46 1.60 -13.16 5.92
N LYS A 47 2.65 -13.47 5.16
CA LYS A 47 4.04 -13.02 5.41
C LYS A 47 4.12 -11.50 5.52
N LEU A 48 3.56 -10.77 4.55
CA LEU A 48 3.54 -9.30 4.57
C LEU A 48 2.80 -8.76 5.81
N ARG A 49 1.63 -9.31 6.13
CA ARG A 49 0.87 -8.90 7.33
C ARG A 49 1.65 -9.10 8.62
N HIS A 50 2.43 -10.18 8.73
CA HIS A 50 3.28 -10.42 9.90
C HIS A 50 4.47 -9.45 9.95
N ALA A 51 5.14 -9.21 8.82
CA ALA A 51 6.28 -8.30 8.75
C ALA A 51 5.90 -6.87 9.17
N VAL A 52 4.77 -6.35 8.67
CA VAL A 52 4.33 -4.97 8.96
C VAL A 52 3.96 -4.75 10.43
N LYS A 53 3.61 -5.79 11.21
CA LYS A 53 3.32 -5.65 12.65
C LYS A 53 4.48 -5.10 13.47
N LEU A 54 5.72 -5.28 13.00
CA LEU A 54 6.93 -4.75 13.66
C LEU A 54 7.27 -3.32 13.21
N LEU A 55 6.55 -2.76 12.23
CA LEU A 55 6.83 -1.46 11.64
C LEU A 55 5.74 -0.47 12.04
N SER A 56 5.96 0.24 13.15
CA SER A 56 4.97 1.19 13.73
C SER A 56 4.60 2.35 12.79
N ASN A 57 5.45 2.64 11.80
CA ASN A 57 5.25 3.71 10.82
C ASN A 57 4.77 3.21 9.44
N VAL A 58 4.40 1.94 9.29
CA VAL A 58 3.85 1.36 8.05
C VAL A 58 2.42 0.85 8.29
N LYS A 59 1.50 1.15 7.37
CA LYS A 59 0.11 0.69 7.41
C LYS A 59 -0.27 -0.09 6.16
N LEU A 60 -1.13 -1.09 6.34
CA LEU A 60 -1.81 -1.78 5.25
C LEU A 60 -3.22 -1.20 5.10
N VAL A 61 -3.58 -0.77 3.90
CA VAL A 61 -4.90 -0.20 3.59
C VAL A 61 -5.52 -1.03 2.47
N ARG A 62 -6.67 -1.64 2.75
CA ARG A 62 -7.39 -2.40 1.72
C ARG A 62 -8.09 -1.43 0.77
N ILE A 63 -7.85 -1.59 -0.53
CA ILE A 63 -8.70 -0.99 -1.58
C ILE A 63 -9.71 -2.02 -2.07
N ALA A 64 -10.92 -1.57 -2.38
CA ALA A 64 -11.95 -2.41 -2.97
C ALA A 64 -12.73 -1.57 -3.99
N VAL A 65 -12.85 -2.08 -5.21
CA VAL A 65 -13.67 -1.47 -6.25
C VAL A 65 -15.02 -2.18 -6.23
N ARG A 66 -16.10 -1.40 -6.14
CA ARG A 66 -17.47 -1.89 -6.36
C ARG A 66 -17.93 -1.35 -7.70
N ILE A 67 -18.21 -2.25 -8.64
CA ILE A 67 -18.75 -1.90 -9.95
C ILE A 67 -20.17 -2.44 -9.99
N THR A 68 -21.13 -1.54 -10.20
CA THR A 68 -22.51 -1.90 -10.53
C THR A 68 -22.67 -1.69 -12.04
N ILE A 69 -23.17 -2.71 -12.73
CA ILE A 69 -23.48 -2.63 -14.16
C ILE A 69 -24.99 -2.76 -14.28
N GLU A 70 -25.61 -1.74 -14.86
CA GLU A 70 -27.04 -1.70 -15.11
C GLU A 70 -27.25 -1.75 -16.62
N LYS A 71 -28.20 -2.58 -17.07
CA LYS A 71 -28.66 -2.55 -18.45
C LYS A 71 -29.47 -1.27 -18.63
N LEU A 72 -29.09 -0.42 -19.58
CA LEU A 72 -29.99 0.62 -20.08
C LEU A 72 -31.11 -0.11 -20.85
N GLU A 73 -32.36 0.06 -20.41
CA GLU A 73 -33.52 -0.43 -21.15
C GLU A 73 -33.54 0.22 -22.55
N GLU A 74 -33.91 -0.62 -23.52
CA GLU A 74 -33.93 -0.48 -24.99
C GLU A 74 -33.64 0.91 -25.59
N ILE A 75 -32.59 0.98 -26.43
CA ILE A 75 -32.57 1.85 -27.63
C ILE A 75 -33.34 1.10 -28.72
#